data_AF-A0AA39Q8F6-F1
#
_entry.id   AF-A0AA39Q8F6-F1
#
_cell.length_a   1.000
_cell.length_b   1.000
_cell.length_c   1.000
_cell.angle_alpha   90.00
_cell.angle_beta   90.00
_cell.angle_gamma   90.00
#
_symmetry.space_group_name_H-M   'P 1'
#
loop_
_entity.id
_entity.type
_entity.pdbx_description
1 polymer ?
#
loop_
_entity_poly.entity_id
_entity_poly.type
_entity_poly.pdbx_seq_one_letter_code
_entity_poly.pdbx_strand_id
1 'polypeptide(L)' 'LVYVEWFTSFRSPDSITGFYHISKSTRQGGHPYTEVIKADRLVRNCYLNP' A
#
# COMPACT_ATOMS: atom_id res chain seq x y z
N LEU A 1 -17.78 3.17 0.16
CA LEU A 1 -16.62 3.21 -0.76
C LEU A 1 -15.41 3.64 0.04
N VAL A 2 -14.21 3.19 -0.31
CA VAL A 2 -12.96 3.49 0.37
C VAL A 2 -11.92 3.88 -0.68
N TYR A 3 -11.16 4.92 -0.39
CA TYR A 3 -10.00 5.32 -1.18
C TYR A 3 -8.78 4.53 -0.71
N VAL A 4 -8.13 3.81 -1.62
CA VAL A 4 -6.92 3.03 -1.33
C VAL A 4 -5.77 3.54 -2.18
N GLU A 5 -4.59 3.71 -1.57
CA GLU A 5 -3.34 4.05 -2.26
C GLU A 5 -2.32 2.92 -2.08
N TRP A 6 -1.67 2.51 -3.17
CA TRP A 6 -0.71 1.41 -3.19
C TRP A 6 0.72 1.91 -3.01
N PHE A 7 1.36 1.56 -1.89
CA PHE A 7 2.75 1.88 -1.60
C PHE A 7 3.70 0.75 -2.00
N THR A 8 5.00 1.05 -2.10
CA THR A 8 6.02 0.01 -2.21
C THR A 8 6.07 -0.84 -0.94
N SER A 9 6.48 -2.10 -1.07
CA SER A 9 6.76 -2.98 0.07
C SER A 9 7.67 -2.28 1.09
N PHE A 10 7.39 -2.50 2.37
CA PHE A 10 8.22 -2.01 3.46
C PHE A 10 9.66 -2.50 3.27
N ARG A 11 10.62 -1.56 3.25
CA ARG A 11 12.05 -1.85 3.21
C ARG A 11 12.59 -1.99 4.64
N SER A 12 13.90 -2.16 4.80
CA SER A 12 14.52 -2.00 6.13
C SER A 12 14.10 -0.66 6.73
N PRO A 13 13.74 -0.60 8.03
CA PRO A 13 13.51 0.67 8.70
C PRO A 13 14.76 1.54 8.63
N ASP A 14 14.56 2.83 8.46
CA ASP A 14 15.65 3.81 8.43
C ASP A 14 16.40 3.80 9.77
N SER A 15 17.73 3.82 9.72
CA SER A 15 18.57 3.67 10.91
C SER A 15 18.56 4.90 11.82
N ILE A 16 18.11 6.06 11.32
CA ILE A 16 18.07 7.31 12.07
C ILE A 16 16.72 7.46 12.78
N THR A 17 15.64 7.18 12.07
CA THR A 17 14.27 7.41 12.55
C THR A 17 13.55 6.16 13.05
N GLY A 18 14.04 4.98 12.69
CA GLY A 18 13.38 3.69 12.95
C GLY A 18 12.10 3.48 12.15
N PHE A 19 11.74 4.42 11.25
CA PHE A 19 10.53 4.34 10.46
C PHE A 19 10.76 3.66 9.12
N TYR A 20 9.71 3.00 8.63
CA TYR A 20 9.69 2.46 7.29
C TYR A 20 9.53 3.60 6.27
N HIS A 21 10.52 3.73 5.39
CA HIS A 21 10.37 4.59 4.22
C HIS A 21 9.41 3.95 3.24
N ILE A 22 8.22 4.53 3.13
CA ILE A 22 7.25 4.21 2.09
C ILE A 22 7.42 5.20 0.93
N SER A 23 7.48 4.68 -0.29
CA SER A 23 7.30 5.48 -1.50
C SER A 23 6.10 4.97 -2.27
N LYS A 24 5.52 5.83 -3.11
CA LYS A 24 4.42 5.40 -4.00
C LYS A 24 4.96 4.30 -4.91
N SER A 25 4.22 3.21 -5.05
CA SER A 25 4.60 2.15 -5.98
C SER A 25 4.69 2.73 -7.39
N THR A 26 5.69 2.33 -8.18
CA THR A 26 5.82 2.70 -9.60
C THR A 26 5.71 1.48 -10.53
N ARG A 27 5.34 0.31 -9.98
CA ARG A 27 5.38 -0.98 -10.68
C ARG A 27 4.30 -1.19 -11.76
N GLN A 28 3.34 -0.28 -11.90
CA GLN A 28 2.20 -0.41 -12.82
C GLN A 28 2.23 0.60 -13.98
N GLY A 29 3.43 0.95 -14.47
CA GLY A 29 3.62 1.54 -15.80
C GLY A 29 2.92 2.88 -16.08
N GLY A 30 2.52 3.63 -15.05
CA GLY A 30 1.92 4.97 -15.19
C GLY A 30 0.43 5.07 -14.84
N HIS A 31 -0.22 3.99 -14.42
CA HIS A 31 -1.58 4.07 -13.90
C HIS A 31 -1.64 4.71 -12.51
N PRO A 32 -2.71 5.46 -12.17
CA PRO A 32 -2.89 6.00 -10.84
C PRO A 32 -2.92 4.87 -9.82
N TYR A 33 -1.99 4.92 -8.85
CA TYR A 33 -1.86 3.94 -7.75
C TYR A 33 -2.97 4.09 -6.71
N THR A 34 -4.12 4.59 -7.12
CA THR A 34 -5.22 4.97 -6.27
C THR A 34 -6.52 4.44 -6.86
N GLU A 35 -7.30 3.75 -6.05
CA GLU A 35 -8.56 3.15 -6.48
C GLU A 35 -9.64 3.43 -5.44
N VAL A 36 -10.83 3.82 -5.89
CA VAL A 36 -12.02 3.88 -5.03
C VAL A 36 -12.71 2.53 -5.11
N ILE A 37 -12.58 1.74 -4.05
CA ILE A 37 -13.15 0.39 -3.98
C ILE A 37 -14.37 0.35 -3.05
N LYS A 38 -15.19 -0.69 -3.17
CA LYS A 38 -16.19 -1.00 -2.14
C LYS A 38 -15.47 -1.54 -0.89
N ALA A 39 -16.00 -1.22 0.29
CA ALA A 39 -15.34 -1.50 1.58
C ALA A 39 -15.19 -3.01 1.86
N ASP A 40 -16.11 -3.82 1.36
CA ASP A 40 -16.08 -5.29 1.40
C ASP A 40 -14.86 -5.89 0.70
N ARG A 41 -14.34 -5.24 -0.35
CA ARG A 41 -13.12 -5.67 -1.06
C ARG A 41 -11.85 -5.48 -0.21
N LEU A 42 -11.82 -4.48 0.67
CA LEU A 42 -10.71 -4.26 1.61
C LEU A 42 -10.61 -5.43 2.60
N VAL A 43 -11.73 -5.78 3.24
CA VAL A 43 -11.80 -6.83 4.27
C VAL A 43 -11.27 -8.17 3.74
N ARG A 44 -11.58 -8.52 2.49
CA ARG A 44 -11.09 -9.77 1.86
C ARG A 44 -9.57 -9.80 1.66
N ASN A 45 -8.96 -8.68 1.29
CA ASN A 45 -7.50 -8.61 1.07
C ASN A 45 -6.72 -8.45 2.38
N CYS A 46 -7.33 -7.91 3.43
CA CYS A 46 -6.72 -7.77 4.75
C CYS A 46 -6.66 -9.08 5.56
N TYR A 47 -7.25 -10.17 5.06
CA TYR A 47 -6.91 -11.54 5.52
C TYR A 47 -5.55 -11.97 4.95
N LEU A 48 -4.54 -11.11 5.06
CA LEU A 48 -3.16 -11.51 4.91
C LEU A 48 -2.91 -12.54 6.01
N ASN A 49 -2.92 -13.81 5.61
CA ASN A 49 -2.59 -14.93 6.49
C ASN A 49 -1.22 -14.62 7.11
N PRO A 50 -1.09 -14.70 8.45
CA PRO A 50 0.13 -14.30 9.15
C PRO A 50 1.36 -15.07 8.68
#